data_AF-A0A926DYD1-F1
#
_entry.id   AF-A0A926DYD1-F1
#
_cell.length_a   1.000
_cell.length_b   1.000
_cell.length_c   1.000
_cell.angle_alpha   90.00
_cell.angle_beta   90.00
_cell.angle_gamma   90.00
#
_symmetry.space_group_name_H-M   'P 1'
#
loop_
_entity.id
_entity.type
_entity.pdbx_description
1 polymer ?
#
loop_
_entity_poly.entity_id
_entity_poly.type
_entity_poly.pdbx_seq_one_letter_code
_entity_poly.pdbx_strand_id
1 'polypeptide(L)' 'MNKSFVCVLSAMFLLLGVVIGFLMAPIKKGVYCGNNNGNHYFPGDGYCDGEPDEDESEDDIPF' A
#
# COMPACT_ATOMS: atom_id res chain seq x y z
N MET A 1 -43.04 9.40 11.15
CA MET A 1 -41.70 9.12 10.58
C MET A 1 -41.40 7.64 10.69
N ASN A 2 -40.98 7.02 9.60
CA ASN A 2 -40.64 5.60 9.58
C ASN A 2 -39.30 5.40 10.32
N LYS A 3 -39.27 4.58 11.37
CA LYS A 3 -38.07 4.39 12.22
C LYS A 3 -36.87 3.92 11.39
N SER A 4 -37.10 3.04 10.42
CA SER A 4 -36.08 2.57 9.47
C SER A 4 -35.49 3.71 8.63
N PHE A 5 -36.31 4.68 8.21
CA PHE A 5 -35.83 5.83 7.45
C PHE A 5 -34.88 6.70 8.28
N VAL A 6 -35.18 6.89 9.56
CA VAL A 6 -34.31 7.62 10.49
C VAL A 6 -32.98 6.90 10.69
N CYS A 7 -32.99 5.58 10.82
CA CYS A 7 -31.77 4.77 10.94
C CYS A 7 -30.88 4.87 9.70
N VAL A 8 -31.47 4.74 8.50
CA VAL A 8 -30.73 4.84 7.24
C VAL A 8 -30.14 6.23 7.06
N LEU A 9 -30.92 7.27 7.34
CA LEU A 9 -30.45 8.66 7.24
C LEU A 9 -29.30 8.93 8.22
N SER A 10 -29.41 8.44 9.45
CA SER A 10 -28.34 8.57 10.46
C SER A 10 -27.06 7.85 10.04
N ALA A 11 -27.15 6.63 9.52
CA ALA A 11 -25.99 5.88 9.03
C ALA A 11 -25.29 6.59 7.86
N MET A 12 -26.06 7.20 6.95
CA MET A 12 -25.50 7.98 5.84
C MET A 12 -24.68 9.17 6.33
N PHE A 13 -25.20 9.97 7.27
CA PHE A 13 -24.46 11.12 7.80
C PHE A 13 -23.20 10.71 8.59
N LEU A 14 -23.24 9.60 9.32
CA LEU A 14 -22.07 9.07 10.02
C LEU A 14 -20.97 8.72 9.02
N LEU A 15 -21.29 7.89 8.01
CA LEU A 15 -20.33 7.44 7.01
C LEU A 15 -19.76 8.61 6.20
N LEU A 16 -20.61 9.58 5.83
CA LEU A 16 -20.17 10.80 5.16
C LEU A 16 -19.19 11.60 6.04
N GLY A 17 -19.49 11.74 7.33
CA GLY A 17 -18.62 12.39 8.30
C GLY A 17 -17.26 11.69 8.46
N VAL A 18 -17.23 10.36 8.43
CA VAL A 18 -15.98 9.58 8.47
C VAL A 18 -15.12 9.84 7.23
N VAL A 19 -15.72 9.85 6.03
CA VAL A 19 -14.99 10.14 4.79
C VAL A 19 -14.42 11.57 4.80
N ILE A 20 -15.23 12.55 5.19
CA ILE A 20 -14.79 13.95 5.26
C ILE A 20 -13.70 14.13 6.32
N GLY A 21 -13.89 13.55 7.51
CA GLY A 21 -12.90 13.59 8.59
C GLY A 21 -11.58 12.93 8.22
N PHE A 22 -11.63 11.82 7.47
CA PHE A 22 -10.46 11.15 6.92
C PHE A 22 -9.71 12.02 5.92
N LEU A 23 -10.43 12.72 5.01
CA LEU A 23 -9.82 13.63 4.03
C LEU A 23 -9.22 14.90 4.66
N MET A 24 -9.84 15.43 5.73
CA MET A 24 -9.32 16.58 6.47
C MET A 24 -8.21 16.22 7.47
N ALA A 25 -8.06 14.95 7.83
CA ALA A 25 -7.02 14.54 8.76
C ALA A 25 -5.63 14.86 8.17
N PRO A 26 -4.71 15.46 8.94
CA PRO A 26 -3.37 15.76 8.46
C PRO A 26 -2.68 14.46 8.02
N ILE A 27 -2.33 14.39 6.74
CA ILE A 27 -1.70 13.21 6.13
C ILE A 27 -0.27 13.07 6.66
N LYS A 28 -0.10 12.44 7.81
CA LYS A 28 1.21 11.97 8.29
C LYS A 28 1.58 10.73 7.50
N LYS A 29 2.15 10.95 6.31
CA LYS A 29 2.43 9.93 5.28
C LYS A 29 1.12 9.35 4.72
N GLY A 30 0.96 9.34 3.40
CA GLY A 30 -0.27 8.89 2.72
C GLY A 30 -0.76 7.53 3.23
N VAL A 31 -2.07 7.29 3.15
CA VAL A 31 -2.61 5.94 3.40
C VAL A 31 -2.10 5.01 2.32
N TYR A 32 -1.20 4.11 2.72
CA TYR A 32 -0.67 3.07 1.86
C TYR A 32 -1.73 1.98 1.70
N CYS A 33 -2.59 2.12 0.68
CA CYS A 33 -3.43 1.02 0.19
C CYS A 33 -2.58 0.11 -0.71
N GLY A 34 -1.62 -0.60 -0.11
CA GLY A 34 -0.84 -1.62 -0.80
C GLY A 34 -1.68 -2.87 -1.05
N ASN A 35 -1.56 -3.43 -2.25
CA ASN A 35 -2.02 -4.78 -2.52
C ASN A 35 -0.90 -5.74 -2.13
N ASN A 36 -1.15 -6.63 -1.16
CA ASN A 36 -0.19 -7.66 -0.79
C ASN A 36 -0.24 -8.83 -1.80
N ASN A 37 -0.19 -8.52 -3.09
CA ASN A 37 0.05 -9.53 -4.11
C ASN A 37 1.54 -9.88 -4.02
N GLY A 38 1.84 -10.90 -3.22
CA GLY A 38 3.19 -11.42 -2.95
C GLY A 38 3.82 -12.10 -4.15
N ASN A 39 3.74 -11.48 -5.34
CA ASN A 39 4.50 -11.90 -6.48
C ASN A 39 5.90 -11.26 -6.38
N HIS A 40 6.68 -11.72 -5.41
CA HIS A 40 8.13 -11.71 -5.57
C HIS A 40 8.42 -12.62 -6.77
N TYR A 41 8.64 -12.03 -7.95
CA TYR A 41 9.54 -12.69 -8.89
C TYR A 41 10.89 -12.70 -8.18
N PHE A 42 11.20 -13.79 -7.50
CA PHE A 42 12.59 -14.15 -7.25
C PHE A 42 13.12 -14.61 -8.61
N PRO A 43 13.95 -13.83 -9.32
CA PRO A 43 14.72 -14.42 -10.40
C PRO A 43 15.73 -15.33 -9.72
N GLY A 44 15.47 -16.63 -9.73
CA GLY A 44 16.39 -17.61 -9.17
C GLY A 44 16.14 -17.89 -7.69
N ASP A 45 15.52 -19.02 -7.47
CA ASP A 45 16.04 -20.02 -6.53
C ASP A 45 17.57 -20.17 -6.63
N GLY A 46 18.32 -19.24 -6.02
CA GLY A 46 19.77 -19.36 -6.06
C GLY A 46 20.54 -18.23 -5.39
N TYR A 47 20.56 -18.29 -4.05
CA TYR A 47 21.67 -17.84 -3.21
C TYR A 47 21.85 -16.35 -2.83
N CYS A 48 22.15 -16.22 -1.54
CA CYS A 48 22.90 -15.20 -0.81
C CYS A 48 22.20 -13.88 -0.47
N ASP A 49 21.82 -13.77 0.81
CA ASP A 49 21.92 -12.48 1.50
C ASP A 49 23.37 -11.98 1.44
N GLY A 50 23.54 -10.67 1.28
CA GLY A 50 24.83 -10.01 1.24
C GLY A 50 24.87 -8.89 0.21
N GLU A 51 24.63 -7.66 0.67
CA GLU A 51 24.99 -6.38 0.04
C GLU A 51 26.46 -6.36 -0.50
N PRO A 52 26.91 -5.41 -1.36
CA PRO A 52 26.35 -4.08 -1.66
C PRO A 52 26.32 -3.69 -3.16
N ASP A 53 25.77 -2.50 -3.42
CA ASP A 53 25.84 -1.76 -4.68
C ASP A 53 27.30 -1.62 -5.18
N GLU A 54 27.70 -2.33 -6.24
CA GLU A 54 28.97 -2.04 -6.92
C GLU A 54 28.80 -2.08 -8.45
N ASP A 55 29.15 -0.95 -9.03
CA ASP A 55 29.11 -0.59 -10.44
C ASP A 55 30.22 -1.36 -11.19
N GLU A 56 30.04 -2.66 -11.45
CA GLU A 56 31.06 -3.42 -12.16
C GLU A 56 30.86 -3.36 -13.68
N SER A 57 31.68 -2.49 -14.28
CA SER A 57 31.90 -2.36 -15.72
C SER A 57 32.13 -3.72 -16.38
N GLU A 58 31.28 -4.03 -17.35
CA GLU A 58 31.50 -5.05 -18.38
C GLU A 58 32.90 -4.84 -18.96
N ASP A 59 33.82 -5.79 -18.73
CA ASP A 59 35.00 -6.11 -19.54
C ASP A 59 36.04 -6.77 -18.62
N ASP A 60 35.97 -8.10 -18.44
CA ASP A 60 37.14 -9.00 -18.27
C ASP A 60 36.70 -10.41 -17.80
N ILE A 61 36.35 -11.28 -18.75
CA ILE A 61 36.27 -12.74 -18.52
C ILE A 61 37.32 -13.43 -19.40
N PRO A 62 38.43 -13.95 -18.84
CA PRO A 62 39.21 -14.99 -19.49
C PRO A 62 38.79 -16.38 -18.98
N PHE A 63 38.72 -17.31 -19.94
CA PHE A 63 38.23 -18.70 -19.88
C PHE A 63 38.55 -19.52 -18.63
#